data_AF-A0A821HSN4-F1
#
_entry.id   AF-A0A821HSN4-F1
#
_cell.length_a   1.000
_cell.length_b   1.000
_cell.length_c   1.000
_cell.angle_alpha   90.00
_cell.angle_beta   90.00
_cell.angle_gamma   90.00
#
_symmetry.space_group_name_H-M   'P 1'
#
loop_
_entity.id
_entity.type
_entity.pdbx_description
1 polymer ?
#
loop_
_entity_poly.entity_id
_entity_poly.type
_entity_poly.pdbx_seq_one_letter_code
_entity_poly.pdbx_strand_id
1 'polypeptide(L)'
;MGATRITDQYLLYCKEMCSDFEPLGKSSLFTILDACKASTRKSLQGIDYFAAEAGEAFDGLRKKIEDKVALCSDSDRLIENLKRARFYLKSDYKVHVARSSNIADHCCVYALSDPVGRNLAQNCDKTEGFVHEWVETKERHRDEVMEVDDCDAQDDESLQNSNKQKNIYACDVEQGCTAEFVKFGNYINHILIGKHPCTIEKLSLKDTAMKMYHSKLEEGEKPTINID
;
A
#
# COMPACT_ATOMS: atom_id res chain seq x y z
N MET A 1 7.85 14.42 9.86
CA MET A 1 6.91 15.48 10.31
C MET A 1 7.72 16.66 10.82
N GLY A 2 7.57 17.86 10.24
CA GLY A 2 8.40 19.02 10.57
C GLY A 2 8.02 19.68 11.91
N ALA A 3 9.03 20.11 12.69
CA ALA A 3 8.87 20.75 13.99
C ALA A 3 7.96 21.99 13.96
N THR A 4 7.95 22.71 12.83
CA THR A 4 7.07 23.86 12.58
C THR A 4 5.58 23.49 12.65
N ARG A 5 5.21 22.37 12.01
CA ARG A 5 3.81 21.90 11.97
C ARG A 5 3.29 21.55 13.36
N ILE A 6 4.11 20.87 14.16
CA ILE A 6 3.76 20.46 15.54
C ILE A 6 3.60 21.70 16.43
N THR A 7 4.50 22.67 16.29
CA THR A 7 4.47 23.93 17.04
C THR A 7 3.20 24.74 16.73
N ASP A 8 2.83 24.84 15.46
CA ASP A 8 1.64 25.58 15.06
C ASP A 8 0.34 24.89 15.51
N GLN A 9 0.27 23.56 15.45
CA GLN A 9 -0.87 22.79 15.97
C GLN A 9 -1.07 22.97 17.48
N TYR A 10 0.02 22.92 18.26
CA TYR A 10 -0.03 23.15 19.71
C TYR A 10 -0.55 24.55 20.05
N LEU A 11 -0.05 25.59 19.37
CA LEU A 11 -0.49 26.96 19.62
C LEU A 11 -1.95 27.19 19.23
N LEU A 12 -2.42 26.56 18.16
CA LEU A 12 -3.84 26.58 17.77
C LEU A 12 -4.71 25.89 18.81
N TYR A 13 -4.29 24.73 19.29
CA TYR A 13 -4.98 24.02 20.36
C TYR A 13 -5.14 24.89 21.61
N CYS A 14 -4.06 25.52 22.09
CA CYS A 14 -4.12 26.38 23.27
C CYS A 14 -5.06 27.58 23.05
N LYS A 15 -5.07 28.17 21.85
CA LYS A 15 -5.98 29.27 21.51
C LYS A 15 -7.45 28.86 21.46
N GLU A 16 -7.75 27.66 20.99
CA GLU A 16 -9.13 27.19 20.81
C GLU A 16 -9.73 26.58 22.09
N MET A 17 -8.91 25.88 22.88
CA MET A 17 -9.40 25.02 23.97
C MET A 17 -9.05 25.52 25.37
N CYS A 18 -8.11 26.46 25.49
CA CYS A 18 -7.64 26.92 26.78
C CYS A 18 -7.68 28.45 26.87
N SER A 19 -8.81 29.02 27.30
CA SER A 19 -8.94 30.48 27.49
C SER A 19 -8.02 31.03 28.59
N ASP A 20 -7.68 30.19 29.57
CA ASP A 20 -6.96 30.61 30.78
C ASP A 20 -5.50 30.13 30.79
N PHE A 21 -5.03 29.55 29.69
CA PHE A 21 -3.69 28.99 29.57
C PHE A 21 -2.87 29.78 28.55
N GLU A 22 -1.76 30.35 29.02
CA GLU A 22 -0.81 31.02 28.13
C GLU A 22 0.20 29.99 27.60
N PRO A 23 0.21 29.71 26.28
CA PRO A 23 1.12 28.73 25.71
C PRO A 23 2.56 29.23 25.72
N LEU A 24 3.49 28.26 25.78
CA LEU A 24 4.92 28.50 25.57
C LEU A 24 5.18 29.19 24.23
N GLY A 25 6.17 30.08 24.21
CA GLY A 25 6.62 30.75 23.00
C GLY A 25 7.18 29.78 21.97
N LYS A 26 7.08 30.14 20.68
CA LYS A 26 7.60 29.33 19.56
C LYS A 26 9.06 28.92 19.78
N SER A 27 9.92 29.83 20.25
CA SER A 27 11.32 29.55 20.54
C SER A 27 11.49 28.42 21.56
N SER A 28 10.78 28.48 22.70
CA SER A 28 10.83 27.43 23.72
C SER A 28 10.30 26.10 23.20
N LEU A 29 9.24 26.11 22.40
CA LEU A 29 8.69 24.90 21.77
C LEU A 29 9.70 24.26 20.80
N PHE A 30 10.39 25.07 19.99
CA PHE A 30 11.45 24.57 19.13
C PHE A 30 12.63 24.02 19.93
N THR A 31 13.03 24.68 21.04
CA THR A 31 14.07 24.15 21.94
C THR A 31 13.66 22.81 22.55
N ILE A 32 12.40 22.66 22.96
CA ILE A 32 11.88 21.39 23.48
C ILE A 32 11.91 20.32 22.39
N LEU A 33 11.44 20.62 21.17
CA LEU A 33 11.45 19.66 20.07
C LEU A 33 12.87 19.30 19.60
N ASP A 34 13.82 20.21 19.73
CA ASP A 34 15.23 19.96 19.42
C ASP A 34 15.92 19.10 20.49
N ALA A 35 15.62 19.34 21.77
CA ALA A 35 16.11 18.52 22.89
C ALA A 35 15.44 17.14 22.93
N CYS A 36 14.15 17.09 22.61
CA CYS A 36 13.33 15.89 22.49
C CYS A 36 13.22 15.43 21.04
N LYS A 37 14.33 15.52 20.27
CA LYS A 37 14.39 14.96 18.92
C LYS A 37 13.84 13.55 18.96
N ALA A 38 12.74 13.33 18.25
CA ALA A 38 12.18 12.00 18.11
C ALA A 38 13.32 11.11 17.61
N SER A 39 13.68 10.11 18.43
CA SER A 39 14.61 9.09 17.97
C SER A 39 13.98 8.49 16.73
N THR A 40 14.60 8.69 15.57
CA THR A 40 14.22 7.93 14.39
C THR A 40 14.48 6.49 14.76
N ARG A 41 13.40 5.73 14.99
CA ARG A 41 13.51 4.28 15.13
C ARG A 41 14.10 3.78 13.82
N LYS A 42 15.42 3.61 13.78
CA LYS A 42 16.07 2.70 12.86
C LYS A 42 15.71 1.31 13.35
N SER A 43 14.46 0.89 13.11
CA SER A 43 14.19 -0.54 13.08
C SER A 43 15.06 -1.05 11.94
N LEU A 44 16.16 -1.75 12.28
CA LEU A 44 17.03 -2.38 11.30
C LEU A 44 16.30 -3.47 10.50
N GLN A 45 15.07 -3.79 10.89
CA GLN A 45 14.22 -4.84 10.32
C GLN A 45 12.77 -4.37 10.33
N GLY A 46 12.42 -3.53 9.36
CA GLY A 46 11.03 -3.12 9.10
C GLY A 46 10.61 -3.55 7.70
N ILE A 47 9.31 -3.56 7.42
CA ILE A 47 8.78 -3.82 6.06
C ILE A 47 9.42 -2.86 5.06
N ASP A 48 9.62 -1.60 5.46
CA ASP A 48 10.26 -0.57 4.63
C ASP A 48 11.71 -0.92 4.24
N TYR A 49 12.44 -1.66 5.08
CA TYR A 49 13.80 -2.13 4.76
C TYR A 49 13.76 -3.18 3.64
N PHE A 50 12.87 -4.17 3.75
CA PHE A 50 12.72 -5.20 2.72
C PHE A 50 12.22 -4.62 1.39
N ALA A 51 11.34 -3.61 1.44
CA ALA A 51 10.89 -2.91 0.25
C ALA A 51 12.03 -2.13 -0.44
N ALA A 52 12.86 -1.43 0.35
CA ALA A 52 14.03 -0.72 -0.16
C ALA A 52 15.09 -1.68 -0.73
N GLU A 53 15.43 -2.74 0.01
CA GLU A 53 16.37 -3.79 -0.42
C GLU A 53 15.90 -4.49 -1.70
N ALA A 54 14.60 -4.78 -1.82
CA ALA A 54 14.02 -5.31 -3.04
C ALA A 54 14.18 -4.34 -4.21
N GLY A 55 13.93 -3.05 -4.00
CA GLY A 55 14.15 -2.00 -5.00
C GLY A 55 15.60 -1.99 -5.52
N GLU A 56 16.57 -1.95 -4.60
CA GLU A 56 18.00 -1.99 -4.95
C GLU A 56 18.39 -3.29 -5.69
N ALA A 57 17.80 -4.43 -5.32
CA ALA A 57 18.03 -5.70 -6.00
C ALA A 57 17.51 -5.69 -7.45
N PHE A 58 16.31 -5.15 -7.69
CA PHE A 58 15.76 -4.99 -9.04
C PHE A 58 16.63 -4.06 -9.91
N ASP A 59 17.08 -2.94 -9.34
CA ASP A 59 17.96 -2.00 -10.04
C ASP A 59 19.33 -2.66 -10.35
N GLY A 60 19.86 -3.44 -9.41
CA GLY A 60 21.09 -4.22 -9.61
C GLY A 60 20.97 -5.27 -10.70
N LEU A 61 19.84 -5.99 -10.78
CA LEU A 61 19.58 -6.95 -11.86
C LEU A 61 19.46 -6.26 -13.21
N ARG A 62 18.73 -5.15 -13.28
CA ARG A 62 18.61 -4.33 -14.49
C ARG A 62 19.98 -3.89 -14.98
N LYS A 63 20.80 -3.31 -14.10
CA LYS A 63 22.16 -2.86 -14.44
C LYS A 63 23.03 -4.00 -14.96
N LYS A 64 22.97 -5.19 -14.35
CA LYS A 64 23.71 -6.37 -14.83
C LYS A 64 23.29 -6.80 -16.23
N ILE A 65 22.01 -6.65 -16.58
CA ILE A 65 21.51 -6.95 -17.93
C ILE A 65 21.99 -5.90 -18.92
N GLU A 66 21.92 -4.62 -18.56
CA GLU A 66 22.43 -3.49 -19.36
C GLU A 66 23.94 -3.62 -19.63
N ASP A 67 24.74 -3.97 -18.62
CA ASP A 67 26.18 -4.21 -18.73
C ASP A 67 26.52 -5.43 -19.62
N LYS A 68 25.57 -6.35 -19.80
CA LYS A 68 25.72 -7.58 -20.60
C LYS A 68 24.96 -7.53 -21.93
N VAL A 69 24.45 -6.36 -22.34
CA VAL A 69 23.71 -6.16 -23.61
C VAL A 69 24.44 -6.72 -24.83
N ALA A 70 25.77 -6.66 -24.85
CA ALA A 70 26.58 -7.21 -25.94
C ALA A 70 26.52 -8.75 -26.09
N LEU A 71 25.98 -9.47 -25.09
CA LEU A 71 25.95 -10.95 -25.03
C LEU A 71 24.54 -11.54 -25.22
N CYS A 72 23.48 -10.72 -25.20
CA CYS A 72 22.10 -11.23 -25.23
C CYS A 72 21.20 -10.34 -26.09
N SER A 73 20.68 -10.90 -27.19
CA SER A 73 19.69 -10.23 -28.06
C SER A 73 18.34 -9.97 -27.40
N ASP A 74 18.10 -10.57 -26.22
CA ASP A 74 16.83 -10.48 -25.48
C ASP A 74 16.90 -9.48 -24.31
N SER A 75 17.93 -8.63 -24.24
CA SER A 75 18.12 -7.68 -23.12
C SER A 75 16.89 -6.81 -22.86
N ASP A 76 16.28 -6.27 -23.92
CA ASP A 76 15.11 -5.39 -23.81
C ASP A 76 13.90 -6.14 -23.24
N ARG A 77 13.69 -7.39 -23.69
CA ARG A 77 12.63 -8.26 -23.16
C ARG A 77 12.85 -8.58 -21.68
N LEU A 78 14.10 -8.79 -21.26
CA LEU A 78 14.44 -9.08 -19.87
C LEU A 78 14.24 -7.87 -18.96
N ILE A 79 14.63 -6.68 -19.42
CA ILE A 79 14.39 -5.42 -18.69
C ILE A 79 12.89 -5.17 -18.55
N GLU A 80 12.12 -5.37 -19.62
CA GLU A 80 10.67 -5.22 -19.60
C GLU A 80 10.00 -6.22 -18.64
N ASN A 81 10.43 -7.49 -18.65
CA ASN A 81 9.94 -8.48 -17.70
C ASN A 81 10.28 -8.13 -16.24
N LEU A 82 11.47 -7.57 -15.98
CA LEU A 82 11.83 -7.09 -14.64
C LEU A 82 10.95 -5.93 -14.18
N LYS A 83 10.63 -4.98 -15.07
CA LYS A 83 9.70 -3.89 -14.78
C LYS A 83 8.32 -4.41 -14.42
N ARG A 84 7.79 -5.35 -15.22
CA ARG A 84 6.49 -6.00 -14.96
C ARG A 84 6.48 -6.74 -13.64
N ALA A 85 7.53 -7.49 -13.34
CA ALA A 85 7.65 -8.21 -12.07
C ALA A 85 7.70 -7.25 -10.86
N ARG A 86 8.48 -6.16 -10.95
CA ARG A 86 8.53 -5.13 -9.91
C ARG A 86 7.17 -4.47 -9.69
N PHE A 87 6.47 -4.11 -10.78
CA PHE A 87 5.15 -3.52 -10.69
C PHE A 87 4.14 -4.49 -10.06
N TYR A 88 4.11 -5.74 -10.54
CA TYR A 88 3.24 -6.78 -10.01
C TYR A 88 3.35 -6.91 -8.49
N LEU A 89 4.58 -6.96 -7.95
CA LEU A 89 4.82 -7.03 -6.51
C LEU A 89 4.34 -5.78 -5.75
N LYS A 90 4.45 -4.59 -6.36
CA LYS A 90 4.06 -3.30 -5.75
C LYS A 90 2.54 -3.06 -5.78
N SER A 91 1.86 -3.52 -6.83
CA SER A 91 0.43 -3.27 -7.07
C SER A 91 -0.42 -4.51 -6.83
N ASP A 92 -0.40 -5.46 -7.75
CA ASP A 92 -1.41 -6.50 -7.89
C ASP A 92 -1.20 -7.66 -6.90
N TYR A 93 0.04 -7.93 -6.51
CA TYR A 93 0.36 -9.04 -5.62
C TYR A 93 -0.49 -9.01 -4.34
N LYS A 94 -0.67 -7.83 -3.74
CA LYS A 94 -1.49 -7.66 -2.52
C LYS A 94 -2.95 -8.05 -2.69
N VAL A 95 -3.52 -7.94 -3.89
CA VAL A 95 -4.92 -8.33 -4.16
C VAL A 95 -5.06 -9.82 -4.49
N HIS A 96 -3.95 -10.47 -4.80
CA HIS A 96 -3.90 -11.91 -5.07
C HIS A 96 -3.64 -12.73 -3.81
N VAL A 97 -3.01 -12.14 -2.78
CA VAL A 97 -2.79 -12.77 -1.49
C VAL A 97 -4.12 -13.04 -0.78
N ALA A 98 -4.39 -14.31 -0.49
CA ALA A 98 -5.60 -14.80 0.14
C ALA A 98 -5.28 -15.88 1.19
N ARG A 99 -6.22 -16.09 2.13
CA ARG A 99 -6.06 -17.13 3.18
C ARG A 99 -5.77 -18.52 2.57
N SER A 100 -6.47 -18.87 1.50
CA SER A 100 -6.24 -20.10 0.73
C SER A 100 -6.22 -19.79 -0.77
N SER A 101 -5.10 -20.07 -1.44
CA SER A 101 -4.97 -19.93 -2.89
C SER A 101 -4.51 -21.24 -3.53
N ASN A 102 -4.68 -21.38 -4.84
CA ASN A 102 -4.02 -22.44 -5.62
C ASN A 102 -2.56 -22.07 -5.94
N ILE A 103 -2.21 -20.79 -5.94
CA ILE A 103 -0.84 -20.34 -6.15
C ILE A 103 -0.15 -20.27 -4.79
N ALA A 104 1.04 -20.88 -4.68
CA ALA A 104 1.82 -20.94 -3.44
C ALA A 104 2.07 -19.55 -2.85
N ASP A 105 2.57 -18.62 -3.66
CA ASP A 105 2.90 -17.25 -3.24
C ASP A 105 1.66 -16.42 -2.86
N HIS A 106 0.47 -16.83 -3.32
CA HIS A 106 -0.79 -16.15 -3.01
C HIS A 106 -1.50 -16.74 -1.80
N CYS A 107 -1.02 -17.87 -1.27
CA CYS A 107 -1.68 -18.56 -0.17
C CYS A 107 -1.00 -18.20 1.15
N CYS A 108 -1.62 -17.35 1.97
CA CYS A 108 -1.07 -16.96 3.27
C CYS A 108 -0.83 -18.17 4.19
N VAL A 109 -1.78 -19.12 4.20
CA VAL A 109 -1.67 -20.32 5.04
C VAL A 109 -0.44 -21.13 4.66
N TYR A 110 -0.17 -21.29 3.37
CA TYR A 110 1.02 -22.00 2.91
C TYR A 110 2.30 -21.19 3.12
N ALA A 111 2.33 -19.92 2.71
CA ALA A 111 3.50 -19.06 2.81
C ALA A 111 3.98 -18.83 4.25
N LEU A 112 3.08 -18.88 5.23
CA LEU A 112 3.39 -18.71 6.65
C LEU A 112 3.50 -20.04 7.41
N SER A 113 3.27 -21.19 6.76
CA SER A 113 3.41 -22.49 7.41
C SER A 113 4.86 -22.93 7.48
N ASP A 114 5.26 -23.46 8.63
CA ASP A 114 6.58 -24.08 8.78
C ASP A 114 6.62 -25.46 8.10
N PRO A 115 7.55 -25.73 7.17
CA PRO A 115 7.63 -27.02 6.47
C PRO A 115 8.09 -28.17 7.39
N VAL A 116 8.67 -27.88 8.55
CA VAL A 116 9.26 -28.86 9.48
C VAL A 116 8.44 -28.94 10.78
N GLY A 117 8.01 -27.79 11.30
CA GLY A 117 7.29 -27.67 12.56
C GLY A 117 5.82 -28.02 12.42
N ARG A 118 5.43 -29.28 12.70
CA ARG A 118 4.01 -29.73 12.67
C ARG A 118 3.02 -28.86 13.46
N ASN A 119 3.48 -28.20 14.53
CA ASN A 119 2.63 -27.32 15.36
C ASN A 119 2.58 -25.86 14.85
N LEU A 120 3.44 -25.52 13.88
CA LEU A 120 3.52 -24.22 13.21
C LEU A 120 3.13 -24.34 11.73
N ALA A 121 2.66 -25.51 11.32
CA ALA A 121 2.13 -25.79 10.00
C ALA A 121 0.61 -25.75 10.05
N GLN A 122 -0.01 -25.12 9.06
CA GLN A 122 -1.45 -25.12 8.88
C GLN A 122 -1.78 -25.61 7.46
N ASN A 123 -2.76 -26.50 7.35
CA ASN A 123 -3.21 -26.97 6.04
C ASN A 123 -4.14 -25.94 5.40
N CYS A 124 -3.92 -25.68 4.11
CA CYS A 124 -4.83 -24.90 3.29
C CYS A 124 -6.09 -25.74 2.99
N ASP A 125 -7.29 -25.18 3.22
CA ASP A 125 -8.59 -25.88 3.16
C ASP A 125 -9.00 -26.37 1.74
N LYS A 126 -8.12 -26.27 0.73
CA LYS A 126 -8.41 -26.75 -0.62
C LYS A 126 -8.15 -28.26 -0.71
N THR A 127 -9.26 -29.00 -0.67
CA THR A 127 -9.54 -30.41 -1.03
C THR A 127 -8.34 -31.33 -1.34
N GLU A 128 -8.37 -32.51 -0.72
CA GLU A 128 -7.42 -33.61 -0.89
C GLU A 128 -6.92 -33.78 -2.33
N GLY A 129 -5.60 -33.64 -2.50
CA GLY A 129 -4.91 -33.85 -3.79
C GLY A 129 -4.21 -32.61 -4.35
N PHE A 130 -4.47 -31.41 -3.80
CA PHE A 130 -3.73 -30.21 -4.22
C PHE A 130 -2.50 -29.99 -3.33
N VAL A 131 -1.31 -30.20 -3.89
CA VAL A 131 -0.04 -29.75 -3.29
C VAL A 131 0.27 -28.39 -3.88
N HIS A 132 0.68 -27.44 -3.04
CA HIS A 132 1.26 -26.18 -3.51
C HIS A 132 2.55 -26.49 -4.27
N GLU A 133 2.42 -26.70 -5.58
CA GLU A 133 3.55 -26.87 -6.47
C GLU A 133 3.99 -25.48 -6.95
N TRP A 134 5.30 -25.26 -6.97
CA TRP A 134 5.88 -24.09 -7.62
C TRP A 134 5.62 -24.20 -9.12
N VAL A 135 4.56 -23.58 -9.59
CA VAL A 135 4.29 -23.47 -11.02
C VAL A 135 5.03 -22.24 -11.52
N GLU A 136 6.11 -22.45 -12.28
CA GLU A 136 6.65 -21.38 -13.14
C GLU A 136 5.47 -20.90 -14.01
N THR A 137 5.02 -19.66 -13.78
CA THR A 137 3.91 -19.08 -14.53
C THR A 137 4.32 -18.94 -15.99
N LYS A 138 4.00 -19.96 -16.80
CA LYS A 138 4.10 -19.90 -18.27
C LYS A 138 3.01 -19.03 -18.90
N GLU A 139 2.14 -18.44 -18.09
CA GLU A 139 1.10 -17.54 -18.55
C GLU A 139 1.73 -16.22 -19.02
N ARG A 140 1.93 -16.17 -20.34
CA ARG A 140 2.13 -14.94 -21.09
C ARG A 140 0.99 -13.99 -20.75
N HIS A 141 1.24 -13.04 -19.85
CA HIS A 141 0.44 -11.82 -19.79
C HIS A 141 0.53 -11.17 -21.17
N ARG A 142 -0.54 -11.37 -21.94
CA ARG A 142 -0.74 -10.83 -23.28
C ARG A 142 -0.66 -9.31 -23.20
N ASP A 143 0.27 -8.78 -23.98
CA ASP A 143 0.46 -7.42 -24.44
C ASP A 143 -0.68 -6.43 -24.12
N GLU A 144 -0.62 -5.84 -22.93
CA GLU A 144 -0.98 -4.43 -22.75
C GLU A 144 0.29 -3.74 -22.25
N VAL A 145 0.97 -3.05 -23.16
CA VAL A 145 2.06 -2.14 -22.81
C VAL A 145 1.40 -0.99 -22.06
N MET A 146 1.34 -1.08 -20.73
CA MET A 146 1.19 0.13 -19.93
C MET A 146 2.51 0.88 -20.04
N GLU A 147 2.46 2.10 -20.60
CA GLU A 147 3.55 3.06 -20.43
C GLU A 147 3.72 3.29 -18.92
N VAL A 148 4.74 2.65 -18.36
CA VAL A 148 5.14 2.84 -16.97
C VAL A 148 5.97 4.11 -16.92
N ASP A 149 5.34 5.22 -16.54
CA ASP A 149 6.04 6.39 -16.07
C ASP A 149 6.85 6.01 -14.82
N ASP A 150 8.17 5.97 -15.00
CA ASP A 150 9.16 5.76 -13.93
C ASP A 150 9.22 7.05 -13.11
N CYS A 151 8.18 7.32 -12.31
CA CYS A 151 8.07 8.54 -11.51
C CYS A 151 8.81 8.44 -10.16
N ASP A 152 9.83 7.59 -10.04
CA ASP A 152 10.73 7.59 -8.88
C ASP A 152 11.88 8.58 -9.12
N ALA A 153 11.53 9.85 -9.37
CA ALA A 153 12.47 10.98 -9.38
C ALA A 153 11.89 12.19 -8.62
N GLN A 154 12.43 12.38 -7.41
CA GLN A 154 12.50 13.64 -6.64
C GLN A 154 11.19 14.15 -6.01
N ASP A 155 10.98 13.79 -4.73
CA ASP A 155 10.29 14.69 -3.79
C ASP A 155 11.22 15.88 -3.50
N ASP A 156 11.23 16.87 -4.38
CA ASP A 156 11.77 18.21 -4.12
C ASP A 156 10.64 19.17 -3.76
N GLU A 157 10.87 19.94 -2.70
CA GLU A 157 10.00 20.99 -2.22
C GLU A 157 9.83 22.06 -3.32
N SER A 158 8.58 22.40 -3.64
CA SER A 158 8.06 23.78 -3.57
C SER A 158 6.91 24.03 -4.53
N LEU A 159 5.72 24.29 -3.99
CA LEU A 159 4.78 25.23 -4.61
C LEU A 159 4.09 26.04 -3.50
N GLN A 160 4.62 27.24 -3.25
CA GLN A 160 3.85 28.33 -2.65
C GLN A 160 3.00 28.97 -3.75
N ASN A 161 1.68 28.99 -3.62
CA ASN A 161 0.96 30.28 -3.72
C ASN A 161 -0.50 30.23 -3.22
N SER A 162 -0.77 31.15 -2.30
CA SER A 162 -2.02 31.91 -2.07
C SER A 162 -3.38 31.26 -2.36
N ASN A 163 -3.97 30.66 -1.31
CA ASN A 163 -5.40 30.82 -1.02
C ASN A 163 -5.65 30.51 0.45
N LYS A 164 -6.49 31.29 1.14
CA LYS A 164 -6.82 31.17 2.57
C LYS A 164 -6.99 29.70 3.00
N GLN A 165 -5.94 29.07 3.51
CA GLN A 165 -5.97 27.69 3.97
C GLN A 165 -6.78 27.66 5.27
N LYS A 166 -8.00 27.13 5.18
CA LYS A 166 -8.69 26.63 6.36
C LYS A 166 -7.85 25.46 6.86
N ASN A 167 -7.40 25.51 8.11
CA ASN A 167 -6.63 24.43 8.71
C ASN A 167 -7.55 23.21 8.88
N ILE A 168 -7.27 22.14 8.12
CA ILE A 168 -8.03 20.89 8.14
C ILE A 168 -7.35 19.92 9.12
N TYR A 169 -8.13 19.38 10.06
CA TYR A 169 -7.79 18.33 11.01
C TYR A 169 -8.35 17.01 10.49
N ALA A 170 -7.48 16.04 10.18
CA ALA A 170 -7.88 14.73 9.67
C ALA A 170 -7.70 13.64 10.73
N CYS A 171 -8.59 12.64 10.74
CA CYS A 171 -8.53 11.50 11.65
C CYS A 171 -7.35 10.56 11.32
N ASP A 172 -6.48 10.33 12.30
CA ASP A 172 -5.34 9.42 12.22
C ASP A 172 -5.47 8.19 13.16
N VAL A 173 -6.60 8.08 13.85
CA VAL A 173 -6.82 7.08 14.92
C VAL A 173 -7.18 5.70 14.37
N GLU A 174 -8.05 5.60 13.35
CA GLU A 174 -8.39 4.33 12.68
C GLU A 174 -7.96 4.32 11.22
N GLN A 175 -7.33 3.21 10.79
CA GLN A 175 -6.94 2.98 9.40
C GLN A 175 -8.20 2.97 8.51
N GLY A 176 -8.28 3.93 7.57
CA GLY A 176 -9.39 4.04 6.60
C GLY A 176 -10.48 5.05 6.98
N CYS A 177 -10.35 5.77 8.11
CA CYS A 177 -11.25 6.88 8.41
C CYS A 177 -10.96 8.09 7.50
N THR A 178 -11.94 8.57 6.75
CA THR A 178 -11.78 9.70 5.81
C THR A 178 -12.34 11.02 6.37
N ALA A 179 -12.50 11.11 7.68
CA ALA A 179 -13.13 12.27 8.31
C ALA A 179 -12.16 13.46 8.39
N GLU A 180 -12.58 14.59 7.82
CA GLU A 180 -11.86 15.86 7.82
C GLU A 180 -12.68 16.94 8.53
N PHE A 181 -12.03 17.71 9.39
CA PHE A 181 -12.67 18.71 10.24
C PHE A 181 -11.96 20.05 10.12
N VAL A 182 -12.72 21.13 10.11
CA VAL A 182 -12.15 22.49 10.07
C VAL A 182 -11.89 23.05 11.48
N LYS A 183 -12.45 22.42 12.52
CA LYS A 183 -12.34 22.84 13.93
C LYS A 183 -11.84 21.70 14.79
N PHE A 184 -10.91 21.98 15.71
CA PHE A 184 -10.33 20.97 16.57
C PHE A 184 -11.37 20.31 17.50
N GLY A 185 -12.32 21.07 18.02
CA GLY A 185 -13.37 20.53 18.90
C GLY A 185 -14.24 19.45 18.23
N ASN A 186 -14.52 19.60 16.94
CA ASN A 186 -15.27 18.62 16.17
C ASN A 186 -14.44 17.36 15.90
N TYR A 187 -13.14 17.53 15.64
CA TYR A 187 -12.18 16.44 15.49
C TYR A 187 -12.05 15.61 16.78
N ILE A 188 -11.90 16.26 17.93
CA ILE A 188 -11.83 15.57 19.23
C ILE A 188 -13.14 14.87 19.56
N ASN A 189 -14.29 15.52 19.35
CA ASN A 189 -15.58 14.86 19.55
C ASN A 189 -15.72 13.63 18.65
N HIS A 190 -15.28 13.68 17.40
CA HIS A 190 -15.28 12.51 16.52
C HIS A 190 -14.44 11.35 17.07
N ILE A 191 -13.23 11.63 17.57
CA ILE A 191 -12.36 10.62 18.19
C ILE A 191 -13.00 10.05 19.47
N LEU A 192 -13.55 10.91 20.34
CA LEU A 192 -14.15 10.50 21.60
C LEU A 192 -15.47 9.73 21.41
N ILE A 193 -16.25 10.07 20.38
CA ILE A 193 -17.48 9.36 20.01
C ILE A 193 -17.15 7.99 19.39
N GLY A 194 -15.96 7.82 18.80
CA GLY A 194 -15.50 6.55 18.22
C GLY A 194 -16.26 6.08 16.99
N LYS A 195 -17.04 6.97 16.36
CA LYS A 195 -17.75 6.69 15.11
C LYS A 195 -16.91 7.16 13.93
N HIS A 196 -16.04 6.28 13.47
CA HIS A 196 -15.19 6.49 12.31
C HIS A 196 -15.95 6.15 11.02
N PRO A 197 -16.34 7.13 10.18
CA PRO A 197 -16.94 6.84 8.89
C PRO A 197 -15.83 6.35 7.96
N CYS A 198 -15.73 5.04 7.85
CA CYS A 198 -14.91 4.39 6.85
C CYS A 198 -15.72 4.29 5.56
N THR A 199 -15.24 4.93 4.49
CA THR A 199 -15.76 4.62 3.16
C THR A 199 -15.29 3.24 2.78
N ILE A 200 -16.23 2.31 2.68
CA ILE A 200 -16.00 1.03 2.01
C ILE A 200 -15.58 1.37 0.58
N GLU A 201 -14.48 0.78 0.10
CA GLU A 201 -14.00 0.98 -1.28
C GLU A 201 -15.18 0.83 -2.26
N LYS A 202 -15.28 1.78 -3.20
CA LYS A 202 -16.24 1.66 -4.30
C LYS A 202 -15.90 0.36 -5.03
N LEU A 203 -16.87 -0.56 -5.09
CA LEU A 203 -16.75 -1.85 -5.78
C LEU A 203 -15.96 -1.67 -7.06
N SER A 204 -14.82 -2.36 -7.15
CA SER A 204 -13.98 -2.34 -8.33
C SER A 204 -14.80 -2.81 -9.54
N LEU A 205 -14.43 -2.39 -10.75
CA LEU A 205 -15.01 -2.97 -11.98
C LEU A 205 -14.94 -4.51 -11.95
N LYS A 206 -13.90 -5.06 -11.32
CA LYS A 206 -13.72 -6.49 -11.09
C LYS A 206 -14.79 -7.10 -10.17
N ASP A 207 -15.11 -6.43 -9.05
CA ASP A 207 -16.14 -6.88 -8.12
C ASP A 207 -17.54 -6.81 -8.75
N THR A 208 -17.76 -5.81 -9.60
CA THR A 208 -19.00 -5.65 -10.37
C THR A 208 -19.13 -6.74 -11.43
N ALA A 209 -18.05 -7.06 -12.15
CA ALA A 209 -18.00 -8.15 -13.12
C ALA A 209 -18.22 -9.52 -12.46
N MET A 210 -17.65 -9.76 -11.27
CA MET A 210 -17.87 -10.99 -10.51
C MET A 210 -19.33 -11.13 -10.07
N LYS A 211 -19.96 -10.06 -9.58
CA LYS A 211 -21.39 -10.08 -9.23
C LYS A 211 -22.29 -10.33 -10.44
N MET A 212 -21.99 -9.69 -11.58
CA MET A 212 -22.75 -9.91 -12.82
C MET A 212 -22.59 -11.35 -13.35
N TYR A 213 -21.38 -11.91 -13.27
CA TYR A 213 -21.13 -13.29 -13.66
C TYR A 213 -21.85 -14.28 -12.74
N HIS A 214 -21.85 -14.02 -11.43
CA HIS A 214 -22.61 -14.81 -10.46
C HIS A 214 -24.11 -14.80 -10.75
N SER A 215 -24.72 -13.62 -10.98
CA SER A 215 -26.14 -13.54 -11.39
C SER A 215 -26.42 -14.31 -12.67
N LYS A 216 -25.54 -14.24 -13.67
CA LYS A 216 -25.70 -14.99 -14.93
C LYS A 216 -25.63 -16.51 -14.75
N LEU A 217 -24.86 -16.99 -13.78
CA LEU A 217 -24.82 -18.41 -13.42
C LEU A 217 -26.08 -18.86 -12.70
N GLU A 218 -26.68 -18.00 -11.88
CA GLU A 218 -27.95 -18.27 -11.20
C GLU A 218 -29.16 -18.20 -12.16
N GLU A 219 -29.10 -17.36 -13.20
CA GLU A 219 -30.16 -17.20 -14.20
C GLU A 219 -30.13 -18.23 -15.35
N GLY A 220 -29.13 -19.12 -15.41
CA GLY A 220 -29.20 -20.35 -16.21
C GLY A 220 -29.27 -20.18 -17.73
N GLU A 221 -28.74 -19.10 -18.31
CA GLU A 221 -28.63 -18.95 -19.77
C GLU A 221 -27.48 -19.82 -20.32
N LYS A 222 -27.83 -21.00 -20.85
CA LYS A 222 -26.89 -21.82 -21.62
C LYS A 222 -26.67 -21.21 -23.00
N PRO A 223 -25.41 -21.00 -23.45
CA PRO A 223 -25.14 -20.52 -24.79
C PRO A 223 -25.49 -21.61 -25.80
N THR A 224 -26.48 -21.36 -26.66
CA THR A 224 -26.73 -22.17 -27.86
C THR A 224 -25.64 -21.87 -28.88
N ILE A 225 -24.65 -22.76 -28.97
CA ILE A 225 -23.66 -22.73 -30.04
C ILE A 225 -24.32 -23.39 -31.26
N ASN A 226 -24.85 -22.59 -32.18
CA ASN A 226 -25.19 -23.07 -33.52
C ASN A 226 -23.88 -23.22 -34.29
N ILE A 227 -23.56 -24.46 -34.66
CA ILE A 227 -22.54 -24.78 -35.64
C ILE A 227 -23.30 -25.02 -36.94
N ASP A 228 -23.22 -24.06 -37.86
CA ASP A 228 -23.49 -24.25 -39.30
C ASP A 228 -22.14 -24.26 -40.04
#